data_AF-A0A9E2Q8I9-F1
#
_entry.id   AF-A0A9E2Q8I9-F1
#
_cell.length_a   1.000
_cell.length_b   1.000
_cell.length_c   1.000
_cell.angle_alpha   90.00
_cell.angle_beta   90.00
_cell.angle_gamma   90.00
#
_symmetry.space_group_name_H-M   'P 1'
#
loop_
_entity.id
_entity.type
_entity.pdbx_description
1 polymer ?
#
loop_
_entity_poly.entity_id
_entity_poly.type
_entity_poly.pdbx_seq_one_letter_code
_entity_poly.pdbx_strand_id
1 'polypeptide(L)' 'MARTTVVIEDKLLKEAKKATGESTIRGTVNKALEEVVRRQHIKELLALKGSGIVSLTPEELEKMRANE' A
#
# COMPACT_ATOMS: atom_id res chain seq x y z
N MET A 1 10.58 17.66 5.26
CA MET A 1 11.30 16.46 4.76
C MET A 1 12.77 16.58 5.13
N ALA A 2 13.36 15.53 5.67
CA ALA A 2 14.80 15.44 5.95
C ALA A 2 15.57 14.97 4.69
N ARG A 3 16.83 15.38 4.54
CA ARG A 3 17.72 14.82 3.51
C ARG A 3 18.44 13.62 4.10
N THR A 4 18.44 12.52 3.35
CA THR A 4 19.09 11.27 3.76
C THR A 4 19.95 10.78 2.60
N THR A 5 21.18 10.36 2.89
CA THR A 5 22.06 9.71 1.93
C THR A 5 21.83 8.20 1.99
N VAL A 6 21.54 7.58 0.86
CA VAL A 6 21.34 6.14 0.73
C VAL A 6 22.12 5.63 -0.47
N VAL A 7 22.66 4.41 -0.37
CA VAL A 7 23.31 3.72 -1.48
C VAL A 7 22.25 2.85 -2.17
N ILE A 8 22.10 3.00 -3.48
CA ILE A 8 21.09 2.29 -4.28
C ILE A 8 21.79 1.68 -5.49
N GLU A 9 21.49 0.43 -5.79
CA GLU A 9 21.94 -0.23 -7.01
C GLU A 9 21.38 0.45 -8.26
N ASP A 10 22.24 0.88 -9.19
CA ASP A 10 21.85 1.64 -10.38
C ASP A 10 20.85 0.89 -11.27
N LYS A 11 21.03 -0.43 -11.39
CA LYS A 11 20.12 -1.28 -12.17
C LYS A 11 18.72 -1.27 -11.57
N LEU A 12 18.62 -1.41 -10.25
CA LEU A 12 17.36 -1.39 -9.52
C LEU A 12 16.69 -0.02 -9.63
N LEU A 13 17.45 1.06 -9.51
CA LEU A 13 16.92 2.43 -9.67
C LEU A 13 16.36 2.66 -11.08
N LYS A 14 17.03 2.14 -12.11
CA LYS A 14 16.58 2.24 -13.50
C LYS A 14 15.28 1.46 -13.74
N GLU A 15 15.17 0.27 -13.18
CA GLU A 15 13.94 -0.53 -13.24
C GLU A 15 12.80 0.13 -12.47
N ALA A 16 13.08 0.61 -11.26
CA ALA A 16 12.11 1.31 -10.43
C ALA A 16 11.58 2.57 -11.15
N LYS A 17 12.45 3.36 -11.79
CA LYS A 17 12.03 4.53 -12.59
C LYS A 17 11.02 4.16 -13.69
N LYS A 18 11.28 3.06 -14.41
CA LYS A 18 10.38 2.55 -15.44
C LYS A 18 9.05 2.09 -14.84
N ALA A 19 9.10 1.34 -13.74
CA ALA A 19 7.92 0.81 -13.07
C ALA A 19 7.04 1.91 -12.47
N THR A 20 7.63 2.97 -11.91
CA THR A 20 6.88 4.06 -11.26
C THR A 20 6.49 5.20 -12.22
N GLY A 21 7.04 5.22 -13.44
CA GLY A 21 6.89 6.31 -14.41
C GLY A 21 7.56 7.62 -14.00
N GLU A 22 8.53 7.57 -13.07
CA GLU A 22 9.16 8.75 -12.49
C GLU A 22 10.47 9.09 -13.19
N SER A 23 10.70 10.38 -13.42
CA SER A 23 11.95 10.88 -14.00
C SER A 23 13.04 11.10 -12.95
N THR A 24 12.65 11.45 -11.72
CA THR A 24 13.55 11.84 -10.63
C THR A 24 13.83 10.71 -9.66
N ILE A 25 15.06 10.64 -9.11
CA ILE A 25 15.43 9.64 -8.09
C ILE A 25 14.51 9.79 -6.86
N ARG A 26 14.27 11.02 -6.43
CA ARG A 26 13.38 11.32 -5.30
C ARG A 26 11.96 10.82 -5.53
N GLY A 27 11.39 11.10 -6.70
CA GLY A 27 10.04 10.65 -7.07
C GLY A 27 9.95 9.12 -7.07
N THR A 28 10.94 8.46 -7.68
CA THR A 28 11.02 6.98 -7.70
C THR A 28 11.09 6.40 -6.29
N VAL A 29 11.97 6.93 -5.43
CA VAL A 29 12.13 6.46 -4.05
C VAL A 29 10.85 6.67 -3.25
N ASN A 30 10.23 7.84 -3.34
CA ASN A 30 9.00 8.13 -2.62
C ASN A 30 7.86 7.19 -3.04
N LYS A 31 7.61 7.03 -4.35
CA LYS A 31 6.59 6.10 -4.85
C LYS A 31 6.88 4.65 -4.47
N ALA A 32 8.15 4.24 -4.51
CA ALA A 32 8.53 2.89 -4.10
C ALA A 32 8.22 2.65 -2.61
N LEU A 33 8.51 3.62 -1.74
CA LEU A 33 8.20 3.54 -0.31
C LEU A 33 6.69 3.53 -0.05
N GLU A 34 5.93 4.39 -0.72
CA GLU A 34 4.47 4.40 -0.66
C GLU A 34 3.87 3.04 -1.05
N GLU A 35 4.38 2.44 -2.13
CA GLU A 35 3.94 1.13 -2.60
C GLU A 35 4.25 0.01 -1.60
N VAL A 36 5.39 0.06 -0.91
CA VAL A 36 5.74 -0.90 0.16
C VAL A 36 4.74 -0.81 1.31
N VAL A 37 4.44 0.40 1.78
CA VAL A 37 3.45 0.62 2.85
C VAL A 37 2.05 0.18 2.40
N ARG A 38 1.65 0.52 1.17
CA ARG A 38 0.37 0.11 0.60
C ARG A 38 0.22 -1.42 0.56
N ARG A 39 1.26 -2.13 0.13
CA ARG A 39 1.28 -3.61 0.13
C ARG A 39 1.17 -4.19 1.52
N GLN A 40 1.81 -3.58 2.52
CA GLN A 40 1.71 -4.02 3.90
C GLN A 40 0.28 -3.86 4.44
N HIS A 41 -0.35 -2.69 4.24
CA HIS A 41 -1.75 -2.48 4.64
C HIS A 41 -2.69 -3.47 3.96
N ILE A 42 -2.49 -3.77 2.67
CA ILE A 42 -3.31 -4.77 1.98
C ILE A 42 -3.13 -6.16 2.60
N LYS A 43 -1.90 -6.55 2.96
CA LYS A 43 -1.66 -7.83 3.64
C LYS A 43 -2.36 -7.89 5.00
N GLU A 44 -2.32 -6.80 5.76
CA GLU A 44 -3.02 -6.69 7.04
C GLU A 44 -4.53 -6.84 6.85
N LEU A 45 -5.12 -6.07 5.92
CA LEU A 45 -6.55 -6.17 5.60
C LEU A 45 -6.95 -7.58 5.14
N LEU A 46 -6.13 -8.24 4.34
CA LEU A 46 -6.34 -9.63 3.94
C LEU A 46 -6.23 -10.60 5.13
N ALA A 47 -5.31 -10.36 6.07
CA ALA A 47 -5.22 -11.14 7.30
C ALA A 47 -6.43 -10.94 8.22
N LEU A 48 -7.06 -9.76 8.17
CA LEU A 48 -8.32 -9.51 8.88
C LEU A 48 -9.52 -10.20 8.21
N LYS A 49 -9.44 -10.61 6.95
CA LYS A 49 -10.51 -11.31 6.24
C LYS A 49 -10.78 -12.67 6.91
N GLY A 50 -11.93 -12.80 7.58
CA GLY A 50 -12.31 -13.99 8.34
C GLY A 50 -11.84 -14.00 9.80
N SER A 51 -11.15 -12.96 10.26
CA SER A 51 -10.74 -12.80 11.67
C SER A 51 -11.90 -12.50 12.62
N GLY A 52 -13.11 -12.26 12.10
CA GLY A 52 -14.30 -11.96 12.92
C GLY A 52 -14.29 -10.58 13.59
N ILE A 53 -13.37 -9.68 13.22
CA ILE A 53 -13.28 -8.30 13.76
C ILE A 53 -14.60 -7.53 13.61
N VAL A 54 -15.34 -7.82 12.55
CA VAL A 54 -16.69 -7.29 12.37
C VAL A 54 -17.66 -8.31 12.95
N SER A 55 -18.08 -8.09 14.19
CA SER A 55 -19.13 -8.86 14.86
C SER A 55 -20.51 -8.43 14.33
N LEU A 56 -20.74 -8.64 13.04
CA LEU A 56 -22.05 -8.45 12.43
C LEU A 56 -22.60 -9.81 12.06
N THR A 57 -23.82 -10.06 12.49
CA THR A 57 -24.64 -11.15 11.96
C THR A 57 -25.05 -10.83 10.51
N PRO A 58 -25.39 -11.85 9.69
CA PRO A 58 -25.87 -11.63 8.33
C PRO A 58 -27.05 -10.65 8.24
N GLU A 59 -27.96 -10.67 9.22
CA GLU A 59 -29.13 -9.78 9.30
C GLU A 59 -28.73 -8.32 9.58
N GLU A 60 -27.75 -8.08 10.45
CA GLU A 60 -27.24 -6.73 10.73
C GLU A 60 -26.50 -6.15 9.52
N LEU A 61 -25.79 -7.01 8.77
CA LEU A 61 -25.07 -6.62 7.57
C LEU A 61 -26.02 -6.27 6.42
N GLU A 62 -27.14 -6.99 6.26
CA GLU A 62 -28.19 -6.64 5.29
C GLU A 62 -28.87 -5.31 5.63
N LYS A 63 -29.16 -5.05 6.92
CA LYS A 63 -29.74 -3.77 7.36
C LYS A 63 -28.83 -2.58 7.08
N MET A 64 -27.51 -2.74 7.19
CA MET A 64 -26.57 -1.67 6.84
C MET A 64 -26.55 -1.37 5.34
N ARG A 65 -26.62 -2.39 4.48
CA ARG A 65 -26.64 -2.23 3.01
C ARG A 65 -27.94 -1.66 2.47
N ALA A 66 -29.05 -1.84 3.18
CA ALA A 66 -30.36 -1.33 2.77
C ALA A 66 -30.56 0.17 3.08
N ASN A 67 -29.67 0.77 3.88
CA ASN A 67 -29.73 2.18 4.30
C ASN A 67 -28.72 3.07 3.55
N GLU A 68 -28.14 2.59 2.45
CA GLU A 68 -27.24 3.32 1.54
C GLU A 68 -27.96 3.63 0.22
#